data_AF-A0A519DE75-F1
#
_entry.id   AF-A0A519DE75-F1
#
_cell.length_a   1.000
_cell.length_b   1.000
_cell.length_c   1.000
_cell.angle_alpha   90.00
_cell.angle_beta   90.00
_cell.angle_gamma   90.00
#
_symmetry.space_group_name_H-M   'P 1'
#
loop_
_entity.id
_entity.type
_entity.pdbx_description
1 polymer ?
#
loop_
_entity_poly.entity_id
_entity_poly.type
_entity_poly.pdbx_seq_one_letter_code
_entity_poly.pdbx_strand_id
1 'polypeptide(L)'
;MRGANLALTILFVASISAFSSAETGSQELLVEEIGDAPGKLWGPGEIGEQWQIVSPNNSTTIGTFPLNDSVDVFALNISSTNWTMVGFWVSNNDSVSISVQRLNQSTWSIVEFANGDEGELGLDHGLHAIRLERIGGFEEEISYRFTLENIGSFDGEERFVNLAWMFTPFYVFAGVFLILPLVIVLWWNRNDLLPSGKKVEELLENERYILNALRERFSTSDGAMRREEVNLAMSVLGEGSWNSVSEELGVPEIRHFTENIDICAWRFGGSSRSFLIGIRTGSSSWEMAAIRIFSPLGEVTTIHSVVPEMVFQDDEVFIGNLEGGTTTFVQIETLGNPPIVNMHISGLVDGKPVAAVPTNSIELEEE
;
A
#
# COMPACT_ATOMS: atom_id res chain seq x y z
N MET A 1 -20.59 20.49 -40.04
CA MET A 1 -19.13 20.29 -39.85
C MET A 1 -18.94 18.97 -39.09
N ARG A 2 -18.19 18.04 -39.69
CA ARG A 2 -18.09 16.64 -39.27
C ARG A 2 -17.25 16.51 -37.99
N GLY A 3 -17.81 15.91 -36.95
CA GLY A 3 -17.08 15.48 -35.75
C GLY A 3 -16.27 14.22 -36.06
N ALA A 4 -14.95 14.32 -35.93
CA ALA A 4 -14.05 13.19 -36.05
C ALA A 4 -13.99 12.46 -34.70
N ASN A 5 -14.70 11.33 -34.60
CA ASN A 5 -14.47 10.34 -33.55
C ASN A 5 -13.17 9.60 -33.90
N LEU A 6 -12.11 9.87 -33.15
CA LEU A 6 -10.83 9.18 -33.28
C LEU A 6 -10.81 8.03 -32.28
N ALA A 7 -11.29 6.86 -32.71
CA ALA A 7 -11.16 5.62 -31.97
C ALA A 7 -9.71 5.14 -32.07
N LEU A 8 -8.99 5.17 -30.95
CA LEU A 8 -7.63 4.66 -30.84
C LEU A 8 -7.69 3.17 -30.52
N THR A 9 -7.71 2.31 -31.54
CA THR A 9 -7.62 0.85 -31.39
C THR A 9 -6.15 0.47 -31.27
N ILE A 10 -5.71 0.14 -30.05
CA ILE A 10 -4.38 -0.43 -29.79
C ILE A 10 -4.48 -1.95 -29.92
N LEU A 11 -3.86 -2.50 -30.96
CA LEU A 11 -3.79 -3.94 -31.23
C LEU A 11 -2.54 -4.52 -30.53
N PHE A 12 -2.70 -5.25 -29.44
CA PHE A 12 -1.62 -6.03 -28.83
C PHE A 12 -1.55 -7.41 -29.49
N VAL A 13 -0.50 -7.66 -30.27
CA VAL A 13 -0.15 -9.00 -30.77
C VAL A 13 0.77 -9.66 -29.75
N ALA A 14 0.22 -10.54 -28.91
CA ALA A 14 1.00 -11.42 -28.06
C ALA A 14 1.33 -12.70 -28.84
N SER A 15 2.56 -12.82 -29.35
CA SER A 15 3.09 -14.08 -29.85
C SER A 15 3.39 -15.00 -28.67
N ILE A 16 2.53 -15.99 -28.45
CA ILE A 16 2.77 -17.09 -27.53
C ILE A 16 3.46 -18.19 -28.33
N SER A 17 4.78 -18.32 -28.20
CA SER A 17 5.50 -19.50 -28.65
C SER A 17 5.39 -20.58 -27.55
N ALA A 18 4.66 -21.65 -27.85
CA ALA A 18 4.62 -22.84 -27.02
C ALA A 18 5.98 -23.55 -27.04
N PHE A 19 6.65 -23.62 -25.90
CA PHE A 19 7.76 -24.54 -25.69
C PHE A 19 7.20 -25.94 -25.47
N SER A 20 7.48 -26.85 -26.40
CA SER A 20 7.21 -28.28 -26.26
C SER A 20 8.35 -28.91 -25.47
N SER A 21 8.10 -29.26 -24.22
CA SER A 21 8.98 -30.14 -23.44
C SER A 21 8.87 -31.56 -24.00
N ALA A 22 9.96 -32.09 -24.55
CA ALA A 22 10.05 -33.48 -24.95
C ALA A 22 10.64 -34.29 -23.77
N GLU A 23 9.81 -35.08 -23.10
CA GLU A 23 10.27 -36.14 -22.20
C GLU A 23 10.99 -37.21 -23.02
N THR A 24 12.27 -37.43 -22.74
CA THR A 24 13.03 -38.58 -23.24
C THR A 24 13.05 -39.61 -22.13
N GLY A 25 12.29 -40.70 -22.29
CA GLY A 25 12.29 -41.81 -21.34
C GLY A 25 13.62 -42.55 -21.32
N SER A 26 14.32 -42.48 -20.18
CA SER A 26 15.43 -43.36 -19.82
C SER A 26 14.88 -44.66 -19.24
N GLN A 27 15.32 -45.82 -19.75
CA GLN A 27 14.99 -47.11 -19.18
C GLN A 27 15.66 -47.25 -17.81
N GLU A 28 14.88 -47.42 -16.74
CA GLU A 28 15.41 -47.69 -15.39
C GLU A 28 16.14 -49.04 -15.36
N LEU A 29 17.43 -49.02 -15.03
CA LEU A 29 18.21 -50.22 -14.78
C LEU A 29 17.95 -50.72 -13.35
N LEU A 30 17.32 -51.89 -13.20
CA LEU A 30 17.16 -52.53 -11.89
C LEU A 30 18.38 -53.38 -11.55
N VAL A 31 18.96 -53.14 -10.38
CA VAL A 31 20.11 -53.87 -9.82
C VAL A 31 19.69 -54.48 -8.48
N GLU A 32 19.85 -55.78 -8.33
CA GLU A 32 19.64 -56.45 -7.03
C GLU A 32 20.98 -56.51 -6.28
N GLU A 33 20.89 -56.37 -4.96
CA GLU A 33 22.01 -56.56 -4.05
C GLU A 33 22.57 -57.98 -4.14
N ILE A 34 23.90 -58.09 -4.13
CA ILE A 34 24.60 -59.39 -4.13
C ILE A 34 25.08 -59.71 -2.71
N GLY A 35 24.28 -60.45 -1.96
CA GLY A 35 24.57 -60.79 -0.57
C GLY A 35 23.97 -59.76 0.40
N ASP A 36 24.67 -59.54 1.52
CA ASP A 36 24.31 -58.57 2.56
C ASP A 36 25.38 -57.47 2.58
N ALA A 37 24.97 -56.22 2.46
CA ALA A 37 25.87 -55.10 2.41
C ALA A 37 26.56 -54.89 3.78
N PRO A 38 27.82 -54.47 3.78
CA PRO A 38 28.55 -54.26 5.03
C PRO A 38 28.06 -52.98 5.73
N GLY A 39 27.73 -53.07 7.02
CA GLY A 39 27.38 -51.88 7.83
C GLY A 39 28.54 -50.98 8.27
N LYS A 40 29.70 -51.06 7.61
CA LYS A 40 30.89 -50.26 7.93
C LYS A 40 31.49 -49.61 6.68
N LEU A 41 31.98 -48.38 6.86
CA LEU A 41 32.78 -47.67 5.87
C LEU A 41 34.16 -48.32 5.73
N TRP A 42 34.71 -48.38 4.51
CA TRP A 42 36.05 -48.90 4.27
C TRP A 42 37.15 -47.97 4.79
N GLY A 43 38.29 -48.56 5.18
CA GLY A 43 39.50 -47.85 5.54
C GLY A 43 40.48 -47.63 4.36
N PRO A 44 41.59 -46.91 4.58
CA PRO A 44 42.62 -46.71 3.57
C PRO A 44 43.22 -48.04 3.09
N GLY A 45 42.90 -48.41 1.84
CA GLY A 45 43.38 -49.63 1.18
C GLY A 45 42.46 -50.85 1.28
N GLU A 46 41.24 -50.70 1.80
CA GLU A 46 40.35 -51.82 2.16
C GLU A 46 39.01 -51.83 1.39
N ILE A 47 38.96 -51.52 0.09
CA ILE A 47 37.78 -51.89 -0.70
C ILE A 47 37.92 -53.36 -1.09
N GLY A 48 37.35 -54.24 -0.28
CA GLY A 48 37.22 -55.68 -0.56
C GLY A 48 36.01 -56.00 -1.44
N GLU A 49 35.87 -57.26 -1.85
CA GLU A 49 34.76 -57.76 -2.68
C GLU A 49 33.37 -57.67 -2.00
N GLN A 50 33.34 -57.33 -0.71
CA GLN A 50 32.11 -57.19 0.10
C GLN A 50 31.36 -55.87 -0.12
N TRP A 51 31.99 -54.82 -0.66
CA TRP A 51 31.27 -53.58 -1.01
C TRP A 51 30.84 -53.61 -2.47
N GLN A 52 29.53 -53.56 -2.69
CA GLN A 52 29.00 -53.44 -4.04
C GLN A 52 29.24 -52.02 -4.58
N ILE A 53 29.88 -51.94 -5.75
CA ILE A 53 30.18 -50.68 -6.42
C ILE A 53 29.01 -50.35 -7.36
N VAL A 54 28.28 -49.29 -7.02
CA VAL A 54 27.18 -48.72 -7.79
C VAL A 54 27.71 -47.51 -8.58
N SER A 55 27.13 -47.26 -9.76
CA SER A 55 27.41 -46.09 -10.59
C SER A 55 26.13 -45.27 -10.76
N PRO A 56 26.20 -43.93 -10.86
CA PRO A 56 25.03 -43.07 -10.99
C PRO A 56 24.48 -43.09 -12.43
N ASN A 57 23.95 -44.23 -12.89
CA ASN A 57 23.49 -44.41 -14.28
C ASN A 57 21.96 -44.55 -14.38
N ASN A 58 21.21 -43.78 -13.57
CA ASN A 58 19.74 -43.89 -13.47
C ASN A 58 19.31 -45.34 -13.16
N SER A 59 19.98 -45.90 -12.15
CA SER A 59 19.82 -47.29 -11.74
C SER A 59 19.21 -47.38 -10.36
N THR A 60 18.21 -48.24 -10.22
CA THR A 60 17.52 -48.51 -8.97
C THR A 60 18.09 -49.78 -8.36
N THR A 61 18.65 -49.66 -7.17
CA THR A 61 19.19 -50.78 -6.39
C THR A 61 18.16 -51.24 -5.36
N ILE A 62 17.94 -52.54 -5.28
CA ILE A 62 17.05 -53.19 -4.30
C ILE A 62 17.92 -54.01 -3.37
N GLY A 63 17.78 -53.78 -2.06
CA GLY A 63 18.46 -54.54 -1.02
C GLY A 63 17.53 -54.87 0.14
N THR A 64 18.02 -55.65 1.11
CA THR A 64 17.25 -56.01 2.30
C THR A 64 18.10 -55.88 3.55
N PHE A 65 17.50 -55.40 4.65
CA PHE A 65 18.10 -55.44 5.98
C PHE A 65 17.74 -56.75 6.68
N PRO A 66 18.70 -57.68 6.88
CA PRO A 66 18.45 -58.92 7.60
C PRO A 66 18.12 -58.70 9.09
N LEU A 67 17.73 -59.77 9.78
CA LEU A 67 17.46 -59.73 11.22
C LEU A 67 18.71 -59.28 11.99
N ASN A 68 18.54 -58.27 12.86
CA ASN A 68 19.61 -57.65 13.65
C ASN A 68 20.66 -56.87 12.82
N ASP A 69 20.31 -56.49 11.59
CA ASP A 69 21.06 -55.51 10.82
C ASP A 69 20.30 -54.18 10.70
N SER A 70 21.07 -53.11 10.56
CA SER A 70 20.61 -51.73 10.74
C SER A 70 21.22 -50.73 9.77
N VAL A 71 22.34 -51.09 9.15
CA VAL A 71 23.14 -50.16 8.36
C VAL A 71 23.75 -50.92 7.20
N ASP A 72 23.51 -50.41 6.00
CA ASP A 72 24.11 -50.93 4.78
C ASP A 72 24.93 -49.83 4.11
N VAL A 73 26.15 -50.18 3.69
CA VAL A 73 27.07 -49.24 3.03
C VAL A 73 27.42 -49.73 1.63
N PHE A 74 27.06 -48.93 0.63
CA PHE A 74 27.42 -49.14 -0.77
C PHE A 74 28.55 -48.20 -1.19
N ALA A 75 29.37 -48.66 -2.12
CA ALA A 75 30.38 -47.83 -2.75
C ALA A 75 29.81 -47.20 -4.03
N LEU A 76 29.96 -45.90 -4.18
CA LEU A 76 29.56 -45.13 -5.35
C LEU A 76 30.81 -44.68 -6.09
N ASN A 77 30.98 -45.13 -7.33
CA ASN A 77 32.12 -44.78 -8.16
C ASN A 77 31.77 -43.69 -9.18
N ILE A 78 32.47 -42.57 -9.14
CA ILE A 78 32.37 -41.46 -10.09
C ILE A 78 33.56 -41.51 -11.03
N SER A 79 33.31 -41.95 -12.26
CA SER A 79 34.32 -42.05 -13.32
C SER A 79 34.57 -40.73 -14.07
N SER A 80 33.71 -39.72 -13.87
CA SER A 80 33.87 -38.40 -14.48
C SER A 80 35.03 -37.65 -13.83
N THR A 81 35.88 -37.03 -14.64
CA THR A 81 36.97 -36.15 -14.15
C THR A 81 36.45 -34.82 -13.60
N ASN A 82 35.26 -34.40 -14.04
CA ASN A 82 34.57 -33.22 -13.54
C ASN A 82 33.64 -33.62 -12.39
N TRP A 83 33.31 -32.67 -11.51
CA TRP A 83 32.34 -32.93 -10.45
C TRP A 83 31.01 -33.34 -11.07
N THR A 84 30.37 -34.34 -10.47
CA THR A 84 29.12 -34.92 -10.93
C THR A 84 28.07 -34.68 -9.85
N MET A 85 26.96 -34.06 -10.23
CA MET A 85 25.81 -33.93 -9.34
C MET A 85 25.04 -35.26 -9.37
N VAL A 86 24.99 -35.94 -8.25
CA VAL A 86 24.26 -37.20 -8.10
C VAL A 86 23.00 -36.94 -7.30
N GLY A 87 21.86 -37.17 -7.95
CA GLY A 87 20.56 -37.25 -7.31
C GLY A 87 20.35 -38.63 -6.72
N PHE A 88 19.75 -38.69 -5.54
CA PHE A 88 19.34 -39.94 -4.91
C PHE A 88 17.91 -39.81 -4.38
N TRP A 89 17.16 -40.91 -4.45
CA TRP A 89 15.89 -41.02 -3.76
C TRP A 89 15.66 -42.44 -3.27
N VAL A 90 14.97 -42.59 -2.14
CA VAL A 90 14.55 -43.88 -1.59
C VAL A 90 13.04 -44.02 -1.72
N SER A 91 12.61 -45.14 -2.29
CA SER A 91 11.21 -45.55 -2.31
C SER A 91 10.93 -46.35 -1.05
N ASN A 92 9.81 -46.05 -0.37
CA ASN A 92 9.37 -46.62 0.92
C ASN A 92 9.93 -45.88 2.16
N ASN A 93 9.58 -44.58 2.27
CA ASN A 93 10.18 -43.58 3.15
C ASN A 93 10.00 -43.77 4.67
N ASP A 94 9.06 -44.59 5.13
CA ASP A 94 8.72 -44.63 6.56
C ASP A 94 9.70 -45.47 7.41
N SER A 95 10.58 -46.26 6.78
CA SER A 95 11.39 -47.27 7.47
C SER A 95 12.89 -47.24 7.17
N VAL A 96 13.34 -46.36 6.27
CA VAL A 96 14.74 -46.31 5.82
C VAL A 96 15.17 -44.87 5.55
N SER A 97 16.34 -44.50 6.05
CA SER A 97 17.01 -43.22 5.78
C SER A 97 18.21 -43.47 4.87
N ILE A 98 18.31 -42.73 3.77
CA ILE A 98 19.49 -42.76 2.89
C ILE A 98 20.36 -41.52 3.12
N SER A 99 21.67 -41.74 3.13
CA SER A 99 22.67 -40.68 3.16
C SER A 99 23.77 -40.95 2.14
N VAL A 100 23.98 -40.00 1.23
CA VAL A 100 25.11 -40.02 0.30
C VAL A 100 26.24 -39.18 0.89
N GLN A 101 27.45 -39.72 0.92
CA GLN A 101 28.60 -39.17 1.62
C GLN A 101 29.77 -38.98 0.66
N ARG A 102 30.20 -37.72 0.48
CA ARG A 102 31.43 -37.38 -0.22
C ARG A 102 32.62 -37.67 0.68
N LEU A 103 33.44 -38.62 0.24
CA LEU A 103 34.66 -39.02 0.94
C LEU A 103 35.89 -38.33 0.34
N ASN A 104 36.84 -37.99 1.21
CA ASN A 104 38.16 -37.58 0.78
C ASN A 104 38.94 -38.81 0.26
N GLN A 105 39.45 -38.73 -0.98
CA GLN A 105 40.10 -39.88 -1.63
C GLN A 105 41.45 -40.30 -1.00
N SER A 106 42.04 -39.47 -0.14
CA SER A 106 43.30 -39.78 0.56
C SER A 106 43.08 -40.30 1.98
N THR A 107 42.12 -39.73 2.71
CA THR A 107 41.89 -40.05 4.14
C THR A 107 40.64 -40.88 4.39
N TRP A 108 39.75 -41.00 3.40
CA TRP A 108 38.42 -41.64 3.49
C TRP A 108 37.50 -41.04 4.56
N SER A 109 37.82 -39.84 5.03
CA SER A 109 36.95 -39.08 5.93
C SER A 109 35.79 -38.45 5.15
N ILE A 110 34.61 -38.42 5.77
CA ILE A 110 33.43 -37.74 5.23
C ILE A 110 33.71 -36.23 5.18
N VAL A 111 33.69 -35.66 3.98
CA VAL A 111 33.87 -34.22 3.73
C VAL A 111 32.52 -33.50 3.77
N GLU A 112 31.53 -34.10 3.12
CA GLU A 112 30.17 -33.57 3.02
C GLU A 112 29.20 -34.75 2.88
N PHE A 113 27.96 -34.58 3.33
CA PHE A 113 26.93 -35.60 3.17
C PHE A 113 25.58 -34.92 2.92
N ALA A 114 24.73 -35.60 2.17
CA ALA A 114 23.33 -35.27 2.00
C ALA A 114 22.49 -36.39 2.62
N ASN A 115 21.40 -36.03 3.28
CA ASN A 115 20.48 -36.95 3.94
C ASN A 115 19.03 -36.56 3.65
N GLY A 116 18.13 -37.54 3.63
CA GLY A 116 16.70 -37.34 3.38
C GLY A 116 16.12 -38.44 2.50
N ASP A 117 14.83 -38.33 2.17
CA ASP A 117 14.15 -39.26 1.28
C ASP A 117 14.53 -39.03 -0.19
N GLU A 118 14.82 -37.77 -0.53
CA GLU A 118 15.33 -37.30 -1.82
C GLU A 118 16.41 -36.25 -1.57
N GLY A 119 17.43 -36.20 -2.42
CA GLY A 119 18.49 -35.20 -2.31
C GLY A 119 19.48 -35.23 -3.45
N GLU A 120 20.35 -34.22 -3.46
CA GLU A 120 21.39 -34.07 -4.47
C GLU A 120 22.72 -33.76 -3.78
N LEU A 121 23.80 -34.38 -4.23
CA LEU A 121 25.15 -34.08 -3.74
C LEU A 121 26.16 -34.03 -4.87
N GLY A 122 26.97 -32.98 -4.87
CA GLY A 122 28.11 -32.83 -5.78
C GLY A 122 29.28 -33.70 -5.35
N LEU A 123 29.64 -34.66 -6.18
CA LEU A 123 30.69 -35.64 -5.95
C LEU A 123 31.86 -35.43 -6.92
N ASP A 124 33.09 -35.49 -6.41
CA ASP A 124 34.31 -35.39 -7.20
C ASP A 124 34.70 -36.75 -7.81
N HIS A 125 35.76 -36.78 -8.63
CA HIS A 125 36.23 -38.02 -9.22
C HIS A 125 36.76 -38.97 -8.14
N GLY A 126 36.16 -40.17 -8.04
CA GLY A 126 36.62 -41.21 -7.12
C GLY A 126 35.49 -42.01 -6.49
N LEU A 127 35.80 -42.59 -5.32
CA LEU A 127 34.90 -43.47 -4.57
C LEU A 127 34.26 -42.73 -3.40
N HIS A 128 32.95 -42.85 -3.29
CA HIS A 128 32.11 -42.24 -2.27
C HIS A 128 31.20 -43.28 -1.64
N ALA A 129 30.60 -42.96 -0.51
CA ALA A 129 29.75 -43.91 0.22
C ALA A 129 28.28 -43.53 0.13
N ILE A 130 27.44 -44.54 0.03
CA ILE A 130 26.01 -44.42 0.27
C ILE A 130 25.73 -45.26 1.50
N ARG A 131 25.08 -44.66 2.47
CA ARG A 131 24.73 -45.30 3.73
C ARG A 131 23.22 -45.33 3.86
N LEU A 132 22.66 -46.52 3.95
CA LEU A 132 21.28 -46.70 4.33
C LEU A 132 21.21 -47.07 5.80
N GLU A 133 20.26 -46.47 6.50
CA GLU A 133 19.97 -46.74 7.89
C GLU A 133 18.52 -47.16 8.05
N ARG A 134 18.30 -48.25 8.78
CA ARG A 134 16.97 -48.68 9.17
C ARG A 134 16.40 -47.76 10.25
N ILE A 135 15.15 -47.33 10.05
CA ILE A 135 14.37 -46.55 11.02
C ILE A 135 13.33 -47.49 11.65
N GLY A 136 13.45 -47.75 12.96
CA GLY A 136 12.48 -48.56 13.72
C GLY A 136 13.11 -49.77 14.42
N GLY A 137 12.28 -50.75 14.78
CA GLY A 137 12.71 -51.96 15.51
C GLY A 137 13.33 -53.02 14.61
N PHE A 138 14.06 -53.99 15.19
CA PHE A 138 14.80 -55.06 14.50
C PHE A 138 14.01 -56.38 14.32
N GLU A 139 12.68 -56.32 14.46
CA GLU A 139 11.85 -57.52 14.61
C GLU A 139 11.49 -58.20 13.28
N GLU A 140 11.58 -57.48 12.15
CA GLU A 140 11.21 -57.97 10.82
C GLU A 140 12.32 -57.70 9.79
N GLU A 141 12.35 -58.42 8.67
CA GLU A 141 13.21 -58.10 7.53
C GLU A 141 12.59 -56.96 6.72
N ILE A 142 13.36 -55.90 6.42
CA ILE A 142 12.87 -54.73 5.69
C ILE A 142 13.60 -54.64 4.36
N SER A 143 12.85 -54.66 3.26
CA SER A 143 13.41 -54.39 1.93
C SER A 143 13.41 -52.89 1.65
N TYR A 144 14.47 -52.44 1.00
CA TYR A 144 14.63 -51.05 0.58
C TYR A 144 14.93 -50.96 -0.91
N ARG A 145 14.59 -49.81 -1.47
CA ARG A 145 14.82 -49.50 -2.86
C ARG A 145 15.31 -48.08 -2.95
N PHE A 146 16.54 -47.89 -3.41
CA PHE A 146 17.07 -46.55 -3.69
C PHE A 146 17.49 -46.44 -5.15
N THR A 147 17.37 -45.24 -5.69
CA THR A 147 17.75 -44.95 -7.07
C THR A 147 18.77 -43.83 -7.08
N LEU A 148 19.74 -43.95 -8.00
CA LEU A 148 20.77 -42.94 -8.22
C LEU A 148 20.69 -42.44 -9.65
N GLU A 149 20.67 -41.12 -9.79
CA GLU A 149 20.65 -40.44 -11.08
C GLU A 149 21.84 -39.47 -11.19
N ASN A 150 22.46 -39.46 -12.36
CA ASN A 150 23.43 -38.43 -12.71
C ASN A 150 22.68 -37.25 -13.34
N ILE A 151 22.55 -36.17 -12.57
CA ILE A 151 21.83 -34.95 -12.95
C ILE A 151 22.68 -34.09 -13.90
N GLY A 152 24.01 -34.26 -13.87
CA GLY A 152 24.93 -33.63 -14.80
C GLY A 152 26.28 -33.29 -14.16
N SER A 153 27.16 -32.71 -14.96
CA SER A 153 28.44 -32.20 -14.46
C SER A 153 28.25 -30.84 -13.79
N PHE A 154 28.68 -30.72 -12.55
CA PHE A 154 28.82 -29.45 -11.85
C PHE A 154 30.23 -28.92 -12.10
N ASP A 155 30.37 -27.69 -12.59
CA ASP A 155 31.66 -27.01 -12.57
C ASP A 155 31.69 -26.26 -11.24
N GLY A 156 32.57 -26.67 -10.32
CA GLY A 156 32.63 -26.19 -8.94
C GLY A 156 32.90 -24.69 -8.76
N GLU A 157 32.91 -23.92 -9.85
CA GLU A 157 32.86 -22.47 -9.81
C GLU A 157 31.41 -22.04 -9.95
N GLU A 158 30.80 -21.64 -8.83
CA GLU A 158 29.55 -20.87 -8.82
C GLU A 158 29.73 -19.55 -9.60
N ARG A 159 29.70 -19.63 -10.92
CA ARG A 159 29.55 -18.45 -11.77
C ARG A 159 28.08 -18.11 -11.75
N PHE A 160 27.71 -17.25 -10.82
CA PHE A 160 26.42 -16.56 -10.86
C PHE A 160 26.31 -15.85 -12.22
N VAL A 161 25.63 -16.48 -13.17
CA VAL A 161 25.32 -15.86 -14.44
C VAL A 161 24.22 -14.85 -14.15
N ASN A 162 24.45 -13.59 -14.54
CA ASN A 162 23.40 -12.58 -14.46
C ASN A 162 22.39 -12.84 -15.60
N LEU A 163 21.26 -13.47 -15.27
CA LEU A 163 20.13 -13.66 -16.20
C LEU A 163 19.09 -12.53 -16.13
N ALA A 164 19.37 -11.43 -15.43
CA ALA A 164 18.40 -10.33 -15.27
C ALA A 164 17.95 -9.75 -16.62
N TRP A 165 18.84 -9.75 -17.62
CA TRP A 165 18.55 -9.29 -18.97
C TRP A 165 17.41 -10.05 -19.66
N MET A 166 17.23 -11.34 -19.34
CA MET A 166 16.17 -12.18 -19.89
C MET A 166 14.78 -11.75 -19.39
N PHE A 167 14.73 -11.16 -18.19
CA PHE A 167 13.49 -10.67 -17.56
C PHE A 167 13.23 -9.19 -17.82
N THR A 168 14.20 -8.43 -18.36
CA THR A 168 14.03 -7.02 -18.72
C THR A 168 12.76 -6.74 -19.55
N PRO A 169 12.41 -7.53 -20.58
CA PRO A 169 11.19 -7.30 -21.35
C PRO A 169 9.91 -7.43 -20.50
N PHE A 170 9.89 -8.40 -19.59
CA PHE A 170 8.78 -8.60 -18.66
C PHE A 170 8.63 -7.42 -17.69
N TYR A 171 9.73 -6.94 -17.10
CA TYR A 171 9.70 -5.81 -16.17
C TYR A 171 9.26 -4.51 -16.85
N VAL A 172 9.69 -4.26 -18.09
CA VAL A 172 9.24 -3.10 -18.88
C VAL A 172 7.73 -3.19 -19.15
N PHE A 173 7.23 -4.37 -19.55
CA PHE A 173 5.81 -4.58 -19.78
C PHE A 173 4.99 -4.39 -18.49
N ALA A 174 5.39 -5.04 -17.40
CA ALA A 174 4.72 -4.92 -16.11
C ALA A 174 4.72 -3.48 -15.58
N GLY A 175 5.84 -2.76 -15.76
CA GLY A 175 5.96 -1.35 -15.39
C GLY A 175 4.96 -0.47 -16.15
N VAL A 176 4.87 -0.61 -17.47
CA VAL A 176 3.90 0.15 -18.28
C VAL A 176 2.48 -0.22 -17.89
N PHE A 177 2.19 -1.51 -17.69
CA PHE A 177 0.87 -1.99 -17.32
C PHE A 177 0.41 -1.44 -15.96
N LEU A 178 1.30 -1.39 -14.97
CA LEU A 178 1.01 -0.85 -13.64
C LEU A 178 0.86 0.67 -13.63
N ILE A 179 1.53 1.38 -14.53
CA ILE A 179 1.43 2.84 -14.65
C ILE A 179 0.18 3.26 -15.46
N LEU A 180 -0.35 2.39 -16.32
CA LEU A 180 -1.46 2.69 -17.21
C LEU A 180 -2.73 3.20 -16.48
N PRO A 181 -3.19 2.61 -15.36
CA PRO A 181 -4.34 3.12 -14.62
C PRO A 181 -4.11 4.54 -14.10
N LEU A 182 -2.89 4.83 -13.62
CA LEU A 182 -2.52 6.17 -13.16
C LEU A 182 -2.55 7.17 -14.32
N VAL A 183 -2.01 6.81 -15.48
CA VAL A 183 -2.03 7.67 -16.67
C VAL A 183 -3.47 7.97 -17.13
N ILE A 184 -4.37 6.98 -17.06
CA ILE A 184 -5.79 7.18 -17.38
C ILE A 184 -6.44 8.15 -16.39
N VAL A 185 -6.19 7.99 -15.09
CA VAL A 185 -6.70 8.91 -14.06
C VAL A 185 -6.14 10.32 -14.27
N LEU A 186 -4.84 10.45 -14.52
CA LEU A 186 -4.19 11.73 -14.83
C LEU A 186 -4.74 12.37 -16.12
N TRP A 187 -5.07 11.56 -17.12
CA TRP A 187 -5.65 12.05 -18.37
C TRP A 187 -7.09 12.53 -18.21
N TRP A 188 -7.92 11.79 -17.48
CA TRP A 188 -9.28 12.22 -17.16
C TRP A 188 -9.30 13.43 -16.24
N ASN A 189 -8.37 13.49 -15.29
CA ASN A 189 -8.25 14.59 -14.34
C ASN A 189 -7.28 15.70 -14.81
N ARG A 190 -6.91 15.72 -16.10
CA ARG A 190 -5.88 16.64 -16.62
C ARG A 190 -6.28 18.10 -16.50
N ASN A 191 -7.58 18.40 -16.45
CA ASN A 191 -8.06 19.78 -16.33
C ASN A 191 -7.96 20.31 -14.89
N ASP A 192 -7.96 19.43 -13.89
CA ASP A 192 -7.84 19.80 -12.47
C ASP A 192 -6.39 19.69 -11.97
N LEU A 193 -5.58 18.76 -12.53
CA LEU A 193 -4.20 18.53 -12.12
C LEU A 193 -3.15 19.34 -12.88
N LEU A 194 -3.40 19.69 -14.15
CA LEU A 194 -2.60 20.69 -14.84
C LEU A 194 -3.35 22.02 -14.72
N PRO A 195 -2.92 22.91 -13.80
CA PRO A 195 -3.38 24.29 -13.83
C PRO A 195 -2.88 24.85 -15.16
N SER A 196 -3.74 24.80 -16.20
CA SER A 196 -3.54 25.63 -17.36
C SER A 196 -3.54 27.04 -16.80
N GLY A 197 -2.35 27.66 -16.72
CA GLY A 197 -2.15 28.94 -16.06
C GLY A 197 -3.17 29.98 -16.50
N LYS A 198 -3.69 29.88 -17.74
CA LYS A 198 -4.80 30.72 -18.21
C LYS A 198 -6.11 30.59 -17.44
N LYS A 199 -6.55 29.38 -17.06
CA LYS A 199 -7.83 29.22 -16.33
C LYS A 199 -7.72 29.58 -14.86
N VAL A 200 -6.58 29.28 -14.23
CA VAL A 200 -6.34 29.65 -12.83
C VAL A 200 -6.05 31.14 -12.71
N GLU A 201 -5.30 31.75 -13.63
CA GLU A 201 -5.11 33.21 -13.64
C GLU A 201 -6.42 33.94 -13.93
N GLU A 202 -7.23 33.47 -14.88
CA GLU A 202 -8.50 34.13 -15.23
C GLU A 202 -9.59 33.89 -14.17
N LEU A 203 -9.62 32.73 -13.49
CA LEU A 203 -10.46 32.50 -12.30
C LEU A 203 -9.98 33.34 -11.10
N LEU A 204 -8.69 33.32 -10.78
CA LEU A 204 -8.12 34.10 -9.68
C LEU A 204 -8.21 35.61 -9.94
N GLU A 205 -8.06 36.09 -11.18
CA GLU A 205 -8.21 37.50 -11.52
C GLU A 205 -9.68 37.91 -11.41
N ASN A 206 -10.62 37.07 -11.85
CA ASN A 206 -12.04 37.38 -11.73
C ASN A 206 -12.51 37.31 -10.27
N GLU A 207 -12.04 36.33 -9.49
CA GLU A 207 -12.28 36.22 -8.05
C GLU A 207 -11.63 37.38 -7.29
N ARG A 208 -10.35 37.69 -7.52
CA ARG A 208 -9.67 38.87 -6.93
C ARG A 208 -10.32 40.18 -7.35
N TYR A 209 -10.83 40.28 -8.58
CA TYR A 209 -11.55 41.46 -9.02
C TYR A 209 -12.87 41.60 -8.27
N ILE A 210 -13.64 40.52 -8.13
CA ILE A 210 -14.89 40.50 -7.36
C ILE A 210 -14.63 40.81 -5.89
N LEU A 211 -13.57 40.26 -5.31
CA LEU A 211 -13.23 40.38 -3.89
C LEU A 211 -12.61 41.74 -3.55
N ASN A 212 -11.76 42.31 -4.42
CA ASN A 212 -11.34 43.70 -4.30
C ASN A 212 -12.50 44.69 -4.53
N ALA A 213 -13.41 44.41 -5.46
CA ALA A 213 -14.62 45.22 -5.65
C ALA A 213 -15.55 45.15 -4.42
N LEU A 214 -15.64 43.99 -3.76
CA LEU A 214 -16.35 43.83 -2.49
C LEU A 214 -15.65 44.61 -1.37
N ARG A 215 -14.34 44.47 -1.21
CA ARG A 215 -13.55 45.20 -0.20
C ARG A 215 -13.66 46.71 -0.35
N GLU A 216 -13.48 47.24 -1.56
CA GLU A 216 -13.52 48.68 -1.85
C GLU A 216 -14.93 49.27 -1.60
N ARG A 217 -15.98 48.47 -1.80
CA ARG A 217 -17.38 48.89 -1.61
C ARG A 217 -17.88 48.68 -0.17
N PHE A 218 -17.38 47.68 0.57
CA PHE A 218 -17.62 47.58 2.01
C PHE A 218 -16.93 48.72 2.80
N SER A 219 -15.84 49.28 2.27
CA SER A 219 -15.23 50.50 2.83
C SER A 219 -15.97 51.81 2.51
N THR A 220 -16.88 51.80 1.53
CA THR A 220 -17.61 53.01 1.11
C THR A 220 -19.05 52.93 1.59
N SER A 221 -19.39 53.72 2.61
CA SER A 221 -20.70 53.79 3.26
C SER A 221 -21.78 54.46 2.41
N ASP A 222 -21.87 54.18 1.10
CA ASP A 222 -22.90 54.74 0.24
C ASP A 222 -23.73 53.65 -0.41
N GLY A 223 -25.03 53.70 -0.09
CA GLY A 223 -25.96 52.61 -0.23
C GLY A 223 -26.38 52.29 -1.67
N ALA A 224 -27.21 51.25 -1.74
CA ALA A 224 -27.91 50.71 -2.90
C ALA A 224 -27.15 49.70 -3.77
N MET A 225 -26.82 48.55 -3.19
CA MET A 225 -26.88 47.28 -3.93
C MET A 225 -28.16 46.52 -3.53
N ARG A 226 -28.86 45.91 -4.50
CA ARG A 226 -30.03 45.06 -4.22
C ARG A 226 -29.57 43.86 -3.41
N ARG A 227 -30.31 43.51 -2.35
CA ARG A 227 -30.09 42.34 -1.47
C ARG A 227 -29.74 41.05 -2.24
N GLU A 228 -30.28 40.90 -3.44
CA GLU A 228 -30.01 39.81 -4.38
C GLU A 228 -28.53 39.67 -4.79
N GLU A 229 -27.84 40.79 -5.02
CA GLU A 229 -26.45 40.79 -5.50
C GLU A 229 -25.46 40.49 -4.35
N VAL A 230 -25.80 40.89 -3.12
CA VAL A 230 -25.04 40.52 -1.90
C VAL A 230 -25.20 39.02 -1.61
N ASN A 231 -26.41 38.48 -1.77
CA ASN A 231 -26.68 37.04 -1.62
C ASN A 231 -25.87 36.22 -2.64
N LEU A 232 -25.79 36.67 -3.89
CA LEU A 232 -24.97 36.02 -4.93
C LEU A 232 -23.48 36.05 -4.57
N ALA A 233 -22.97 37.18 -4.08
CA ALA A 233 -21.58 37.30 -3.65
C ALA A 233 -21.25 36.39 -2.46
N MET A 234 -22.16 36.26 -1.48
CA MET A 234 -21.98 35.36 -0.33
C MET A 234 -22.07 33.87 -0.72
N SER A 235 -22.92 33.52 -1.69
CA SER A 235 -22.95 32.17 -2.26
C SER A 235 -21.61 31.81 -2.90
N VAL A 236 -21.03 32.72 -3.67
CA VAL A 236 -19.72 32.51 -4.33
C VAL A 236 -18.58 32.41 -3.29
N LEU A 237 -18.64 33.19 -2.20
CA LEU A 237 -17.70 33.07 -1.09
C LEU A 237 -17.79 31.72 -0.37
N GLY A 238 -19.00 31.16 -0.24
CA GLY A 238 -19.22 29.83 0.34
C GLY A 238 -18.68 28.68 -0.52
N GLU A 239 -18.56 28.88 -1.83
CA GLU A 239 -17.99 27.91 -2.79
C GLU A 239 -16.44 27.94 -2.83
N GLY A 240 -15.82 29.01 -2.33
CA GLY A 240 -14.37 29.20 -2.33
C GLY A 240 -13.62 28.43 -1.24
N SER A 241 -12.29 28.31 -1.40
CA SER A 241 -11.45 27.69 -0.36
C SER A 241 -11.37 28.61 0.88
N TRP A 242 -11.73 28.10 2.06
CA TRP A 242 -11.75 28.87 3.32
C TRP A 242 -10.44 29.61 3.64
N ASN A 243 -9.31 29.03 3.23
CA ASN A 243 -8.00 29.65 3.43
C ASN A 243 -7.80 30.87 2.52
N SER A 244 -8.25 30.80 1.26
CA SER A 244 -8.22 31.94 0.33
C SER A 244 -9.11 33.08 0.82
N VAL A 245 -10.31 32.75 1.31
CA VAL A 245 -11.24 33.75 1.86
C VAL A 245 -10.68 34.41 3.12
N SER A 246 -10.06 33.64 4.02
CA SER A 246 -9.42 34.19 5.22
C SER A 246 -8.20 35.07 4.91
N GLU A 247 -7.44 34.78 3.85
CA GLU A 247 -6.27 35.59 3.46
C GLU A 247 -6.72 36.94 2.87
N GLU A 248 -7.85 36.97 2.17
CA GLU A 248 -8.36 38.16 1.49
C GLU A 248 -9.22 39.08 2.38
N LEU A 249 -10.02 38.52 3.29
CA LEU A 249 -10.76 39.28 4.31
C LEU A 249 -9.85 39.84 5.42
N GLY A 250 -8.61 39.33 5.52
CA GLY A 250 -7.65 39.70 6.54
C GLY A 250 -7.86 38.99 7.87
N VAL A 251 -7.13 39.43 8.90
CA VAL A 251 -7.15 38.80 10.23
C VAL A 251 -8.53 39.00 10.88
N PRO A 252 -9.25 37.93 11.23
CA PRO A 252 -10.54 38.04 11.92
C PRO A 252 -10.37 38.57 13.34
N GLU A 253 -11.34 39.34 13.81
CA GLU A 253 -11.35 39.91 15.16
C GLU A 253 -11.73 38.83 16.20
N ILE A 254 -12.66 37.94 15.82
CA ILE A 254 -12.96 36.72 16.57
C ILE A 254 -12.64 35.51 15.68
N ARG A 255 -11.88 34.56 16.24
CA ARG A 255 -11.71 33.23 15.65
C ARG A 255 -11.93 32.16 16.71
N HIS A 256 -12.81 31.21 16.41
CA HIS A 256 -13.06 30.05 17.24
C HIS A 256 -12.98 28.80 16.39
N PHE A 257 -11.93 28.01 16.62
CA PHE A 257 -11.67 26.78 15.89
C PHE A 257 -11.82 25.58 16.82
N THR A 258 -12.65 24.64 16.42
CA THR A 258 -12.82 23.32 17.05
C THR A 258 -12.77 22.24 15.97
N GLU A 259 -12.76 20.96 16.38
CA GLU A 259 -12.78 19.84 15.42
C GLU A 259 -14.03 19.85 14.52
N ASN A 260 -15.15 20.39 15.01
CA ASN A 260 -16.44 20.31 14.33
C ASN A 260 -16.88 21.62 13.65
N ILE A 261 -16.28 22.76 14.02
CA ILE A 261 -16.66 24.07 13.49
C ILE A 261 -15.51 25.09 13.58
N ASP A 262 -15.33 25.90 12.53
CA ASP A 262 -14.46 27.06 12.48
C ASP A 262 -15.32 28.31 12.26
N ILE A 263 -15.27 29.24 13.20
CA ILE A 263 -16.07 30.48 13.19
C ILE A 263 -15.10 31.65 13.16
N CYS A 264 -15.28 32.52 12.18
CA CYS A 264 -14.53 33.76 12.05
C CYS A 264 -15.50 34.93 11.99
N ALA A 265 -15.21 36.01 12.70
CA ALA A 265 -15.96 37.26 12.62
C ALA A 265 -15.04 38.42 12.22
N TRP A 266 -15.51 39.21 11.26
CA TRP A 266 -14.83 40.40 10.74
C TRP A 266 -15.77 41.61 10.87
N ARG A 267 -15.18 42.79 11.08
CA ARG A 267 -15.87 44.08 11.05
C ARG A 267 -15.36 44.88 9.85
N PHE A 268 -16.27 45.38 9.02
CA PHE A 268 -15.94 46.16 7.80
C PHE A 268 -16.49 47.58 7.89
N GLY A 269 -15.68 48.54 7.45
CA GLY A 269 -16.01 49.97 7.52
C GLY A 269 -15.97 50.49 8.96
N GLY A 270 -15.77 51.80 9.15
CA GLY A 270 -15.72 52.43 10.48
C GLY A 270 -17.03 52.35 11.30
N SER A 271 -18.03 51.56 10.85
CA SER A 271 -19.23 51.29 11.62
C SER A 271 -18.98 50.15 12.61
N SER A 272 -19.07 50.46 13.90
CA SER A 272 -18.98 49.48 15.01
C SER A 272 -20.11 48.42 15.02
N ARG A 273 -21.09 48.52 14.10
CA ARG A 273 -22.38 47.83 14.20
C ARG A 273 -22.65 46.76 13.13
N SER A 274 -21.73 46.54 12.18
CA SER A 274 -21.86 45.53 11.13
C SER A 274 -20.77 44.47 11.24
N PHE A 275 -21.19 43.20 11.37
CA PHE A 275 -20.31 42.05 11.49
C PHE A 275 -20.53 41.09 10.33
N LEU A 276 -19.46 40.66 9.66
CA LEU A 276 -19.49 39.50 8.78
C LEU A 276 -19.03 38.28 9.57
N ILE A 277 -19.85 37.24 9.60
CA ILE A 277 -19.55 35.98 10.27
C ILE A 277 -19.43 34.90 9.21
N GLY A 278 -18.28 34.24 9.18
CA GLY A 278 -18.03 33.04 8.41
C GLY A 278 -18.10 31.81 9.31
N ILE A 279 -18.82 30.80 8.86
CA ILE A 279 -19.02 29.54 9.57
C ILE A 279 -18.60 28.41 8.64
N ARG A 280 -17.58 27.66 9.01
CA ARG A 280 -17.17 26.45 8.30
C ARG A 280 -17.41 25.23 9.18
N THR A 281 -18.24 24.32 8.71
CA THR A 281 -18.45 23.03 9.38
C THR A 281 -17.30 22.07 9.06
N GLY A 282 -16.92 21.26 10.05
CA GLY A 282 -16.01 20.13 9.86
C GLY A 282 -16.70 18.99 9.10
N SER A 283 -16.31 17.74 9.36
CA SER A 283 -16.95 16.57 8.72
C SER A 283 -18.40 16.32 9.16
N SER A 284 -18.81 16.86 10.30
CA SER A 284 -20.15 16.65 10.87
C SER A 284 -21.12 17.76 10.45
N SER A 285 -22.36 17.38 10.14
CA SER A 285 -23.46 18.32 9.90
C SER A 285 -24.00 18.90 11.20
N TRP A 286 -24.42 20.16 11.16
CA TRP A 286 -25.11 20.83 12.26
C TRP A 286 -26.58 21.03 11.89
N GLU A 287 -27.49 20.57 12.74
CA GLU A 287 -28.93 20.80 12.59
C GLU A 287 -29.40 21.91 13.54
N MET A 288 -30.41 22.67 13.09
CA MET A 288 -30.99 23.77 13.89
C MET A 288 -29.95 24.76 14.42
N ALA A 289 -28.96 25.08 13.60
CA ALA A 289 -27.93 26.04 13.94
C ALA A 289 -28.52 27.45 14.08
N ALA A 290 -28.12 28.15 15.13
CA ALA A 290 -28.45 29.55 15.38
C ALA A 290 -27.24 30.29 15.94
N ILE A 291 -27.09 31.56 15.56
CA ILE A 291 -26.10 32.47 16.14
C ILE A 291 -26.80 33.44 17.07
N ARG A 292 -26.26 33.62 18.26
CA ARG A 292 -26.67 34.66 19.18
C ARG A 292 -25.55 35.67 19.37
N ILE A 293 -25.88 36.96 19.32
CA ILE A 293 -24.96 38.06 19.60
C ILE A 293 -25.36 38.68 20.94
N PHE A 294 -24.43 38.81 21.89
CA PHE A 294 -24.74 39.33 23.22
C PHE A 294 -23.60 40.19 23.78
N SER A 295 -23.92 41.11 24.69
CA SER A 295 -22.90 41.81 25.47
C SER A 295 -22.56 40.99 26.72
N PRO A 296 -21.28 40.61 26.95
CA PRO A 296 -20.86 39.98 28.21
C PRO A 296 -21.12 40.85 29.44
N LEU A 297 -21.30 42.16 29.26
CA LEU A 297 -21.55 43.14 30.31
C LEU A 297 -23.05 43.32 30.62
N GLY A 298 -23.92 42.57 29.93
CA GLY A 298 -25.37 42.56 30.18
C GLY A 298 -26.15 43.69 29.50
N GLU A 299 -25.50 44.47 28.64
CA GLU A 299 -26.17 45.49 27.85
C GLU A 299 -26.97 44.90 26.69
N VAL A 300 -28.12 45.50 26.40
CA VAL A 300 -29.04 44.98 25.38
C VAL A 300 -28.49 45.29 23.99
N THR A 301 -28.36 44.24 23.19
CA THR A 301 -28.01 44.31 21.77
C THR A 301 -29.12 43.61 21.00
N THR A 302 -29.63 44.23 19.93
CA THR A 302 -30.64 43.61 19.07
C THR A 302 -30.16 43.58 17.63
N ILE A 303 -30.66 42.64 16.84
CA ILE A 303 -30.33 42.52 15.42
C ILE A 303 -31.26 43.44 14.64
N HIS A 304 -30.66 44.31 13.82
CA HIS A 304 -31.36 45.18 12.89
C HIS A 304 -31.71 44.46 11.59
N SER A 305 -30.69 43.84 11.00
CA SER A 305 -30.76 43.24 9.68
C SER A 305 -29.76 42.09 9.55
N VAL A 306 -30.11 41.12 8.72
CA VAL A 306 -29.27 39.95 8.41
C VAL A 306 -29.23 39.75 6.91
N VAL A 307 -28.05 39.43 6.38
CA VAL A 307 -27.83 39.07 4.97
C VAL A 307 -27.02 37.78 4.92
N PRO A 308 -27.46 36.72 4.20
CA PRO A 308 -28.71 36.62 3.44
C PRO A 308 -29.96 36.68 4.33
N GLU A 309 -31.14 36.84 3.73
CA GLU A 309 -32.39 36.98 4.47
C GLU A 309 -32.69 35.70 5.28
N MET A 310 -32.47 35.80 6.60
CA MET A 310 -32.66 34.73 7.57
C MET A 310 -33.70 35.15 8.61
N VAL A 311 -34.30 34.17 9.29
CA VAL A 311 -35.19 34.45 10.41
C VAL A 311 -34.34 34.84 11.62
N PHE A 312 -34.63 36.00 12.22
CA PHE A 312 -33.98 36.45 13.43
C PHE A 312 -35.00 37.01 14.41
N GLN A 313 -34.68 36.96 15.70
CA GLN A 313 -35.48 37.50 16.78
C GLN A 313 -34.56 38.05 17.87
N ASP A 314 -34.80 39.31 18.28
CA ASP A 314 -34.04 40.02 19.30
C ASP A 314 -32.53 39.95 19.04
N ASP A 315 -31.81 39.06 19.73
CA ASP A 315 -30.36 38.91 19.70
C ASP A 315 -29.89 37.60 19.02
N GLU A 316 -30.81 36.84 18.42
CA GLU A 316 -30.56 35.54 17.80
C GLU A 316 -30.97 35.48 16.31
N VAL A 317 -30.12 34.86 15.48
CA VAL A 317 -30.33 34.55 14.05
C VAL A 317 -30.40 33.04 13.88
N PHE A 318 -31.48 32.56 13.26
CA PHE A 318 -31.63 31.15 12.89
C PHE A 318 -31.02 30.88 11.52
N ILE A 319 -29.98 30.05 11.49
CA ILE A 319 -29.25 29.67 10.27
C ILE A 319 -29.86 28.42 9.62
N GLY A 320 -30.37 27.49 10.44
CA GLY A 320 -30.95 26.23 9.95
C GLY A 320 -29.95 25.08 9.91
N ASN A 321 -29.97 24.28 8.85
CA ASN A 321 -29.12 23.10 8.74
C ASN A 321 -27.85 23.43 7.94
N LEU A 322 -26.69 23.17 8.53
CA LEU A 322 -25.38 23.32 7.90
C LEU A 322 -24.82 21.93 7.56
N GLU A 323 -24.64 21.66 6.28
CA GLU A 323 -24.05 20.40 5.83
C GLU A 323 -22.57 20.31 6.20
N GLY A 324 -22.04 19.11 6.39
CA GLY A 324 -20.62 18.91 6.71
C GLY A 324 -19.71 19.34 5.56
N GLY A 325 -18.61 20.02 5.87
CA GLY A 325 -17.62 20.49 4.91
C GLY A 325 -18.04 21.73 4.12
N THR A 326 -19.11 22.42 4.54
CA THR A 326 -19.61 23.62 3.86
C THR A 326 -19.18 24.89 4.58
N THR A 327 -19.15 25.99 3.82
CA THR A 327 -18.88 27.33 4.34
C THR A 327 -20.11 28.20 4.14
N THR A 328 -20.57 28.85 5.21
CA THR A 328 -21.70 29.77 5.20
C THR A 328 -21.24 31.14 5.69
N PHE A 329 -21.62 32.20 4.98
CA PHE A 329 -21.38 33.59 5.39
C PHE A 329 -22.70 34.28 5.74
N VAL A 330 -22.68 35.01 6.86
CA VAL A 330 -23.81 35.78 7.35
C VAL A 330 -23.31 37.14 7.80
N GLN A 331 -23.83 38.21 7.20
CA GLN A 331 -23.64 39.57 7.69
C GLN A 331 -24.79 39.92 8.64
N ILE A 332 -24.44 40.39 9.83
CA ILE A 332 -25.39 40.79 10.87
C ILE A 332 -25.12 42.24 11.23
N GLU A 333 -26.16 43.07 11.15
CA GLU A 333 -26.15 44.45 11.62
C GLU A 333 -26.90 44.52 12.95
N THR A 334 -26.33 45.20 13.94
CA THR A 334 -26.87 45.28 15.30
C THR A 334 -27.28 46.70 15.68
N LEU A 335 -28.25 46.80 16.58
CA LEU A 335 -28.67 48.02 17.28
C LEU A 335 -28.30 47.92 18.76
N GLY A 336 -28.02 49.07 19.35
CA GLY A 336 -27.50 49.19 20.70
C GLY A 336 -26.10 49.82 20.69
N ASN A 337 -25.60 50.14 21.88
CA ASN A 337 -24.25 50.64 22.06
C ASN A 337 -23.49 49.91 23.18
N PRO A 338 -23.45 48.56 23.14
CA PRO A 338 -22.68 47.79 24.12
C PRO A 338 -21.19 48.08 23.96
N PRO A 339 -20.42 48.31 25.04
CA PRO A 339 -18.97 48.54 24.93
C PRO A 339 -18.23 47.27 24.49
N ILE A 340 -18.82 46.09 24.72
CA ILE A 340 -18.25 44.80 24.33
C ILE A 340 -19.36 43.90 23.80
N VAL A 341 -19.10 43.22 22.68
CA VAL A 341 -19.97 42.22 22.06
C VAL A 341 -19.25 40.89 21.92
N ASN A 342 -19.95 39.79 22.18
CA ASN A 342 -19.53 38.43 21.87
C ASN A 342 -20.67 37.71 21.13
N MET A 343 -20.38 36.53 20.62
CA MET A 343 -21.34 35.69 19.91
C MET A 343 -21.23 34.25 20.37
N HIS A 344 -22.25 33.44 20.14
CA HIS A 344 -22.10 31.99 20.16
C HIS A 344 -22.93 31.38 19.05
N ILE A 345 -22.52 30.20 18.60
CA ILE A 345 -23.35 29.36 17.74
C ILE A 345 -23.83 28.16 18.55
N SER A 346 -25.10 27.82 18.43
CA SER A 346 -25.70 26.63 19.02
C SER A 346 -26.38 25.80 17.96
N GLY A 347 -26.41 24.48 18.13
CA GLY A 347 -27.10 23.56 17.26
C GLY A 347 -27.03 22.12 17.75
N LEU A 348 -27.42 21.18 16.89
CA LEU A 348 -27.34 19.74 17.14
C LEU A 348 -26.27 19.13 16.23
N VAL A 349 -25.30 18.42 16.82
CA VAL A 349 -24.30 17.63 16.08
C VAL A 349 -24.52 16.16 16.46
N ASP A 350 -24.81 15.32 15.47
CA ASP A 350 -25.17 13.91 15.67
C ASP A 350 -26.29 13.71 16.71
N GLY A 351 -27.29 14.61 16.69
CA GLY A 351 -28.42 14.61 17.62
C GLY A 351 -28.10 15.07 19.05
N LYS A 352 -26.87 15.51 19.34
CA LYS A 352 -26.48 16.05 20.64
C LYS A 352 -26.43 17.58 20.61
N PRO A 353 -26.97 18.28 21.63
CA PRO A 353 -26.88 19.73 21.70
C PRO A 353 -25.43 20.17 21.94
N VAL A 354 -24.93 21.02 21.06
CA VAL A 354 -23.59 21.59 21.12
C VAL A 354 -23.69 23.11 20.95
N ALA A 355 -22.88 23.84 21.70
CA ALA A 355 -22.69 25.27 21.52
C ALA A 355 -21.19 25.58 21.46
N ALA A 356 -20.80 26.41 20.51
CA ALA A 356 -19.45 26.91 20.37
C ALA A 356 -19.43 28.40 20.72
N VAL A 357 -18.66 28.74 21.77
CA VAL A 357 -18.56 30.09 22.31
C VAL A 357 -17.10 30.55 22.14
N PRO A 358 -16.82 31.56 21.31
CA PRO A 358 -15.51 32.17 21.19
C PRO A 358 -15.07 32.78 22.53
N THR A 359 -13.77 32.61 22.84
CA THR A 359 -13.17 33.13 24.07
C THR A 359 -12.94 34.64 24.01
N ASN A 360 -12.77 35.19 22.81
CA ASN A 360 -12.50 36.60 22.58
C ASN A 360 -13.81 37.37 22.31
N SER A 361 -13.84 38.63 22.70
CA SER A 361 -14.95 39.55 22.45
C SER A 361 -14.48 40.75 21.64
N ILE A 362 -15.40 41.42 20.97
CA ILE A 362 -15.15 42.62 20.17
C ILE A 362 -15.43 43.84 21.04
N GLU A 363 -14.45 44.71 21.19
CA GLU A 363 -14.64 46.03 21.80
C GLU A 363 -15.28 46.97 20.77
N LEU A 364 -16.37 47.63 21.17
CA LEU A 364 -17.00 48.68 20.38
C LEU A 364 -16.56 50.03 20.95
N GLU A 365 -15.91 50.84 20.12
CA GLU A 365 -15.59 52.21 20.50
C GLU A 365 -16.87 53.02 20.65
N GLU A 366 -16.95 53.85 21.71
CA GLU A 366 -17.95 54.90 21.80
C GLU A 366 -17.71 55.89 20.65
N GLU A 367 -18.74 56.12 19.83
CA GLU A 367 -18.71 57.07 18.72
C GLU A 367 -18.51 58.52 19.19
#